data_AF-A0A4S5D409-F1
#
_entry.id   AF-A0A4S5D409-F1
#
_cell.length_a   1.000
_cell.length_b   1.000
_cell.length_c   1.000
_cell.angle_alpha   90.00
_cell.angle_beta   90.00
_cell.angle_gamma   90.00
#
_symmetry.space_group_name_H-M   'P 1'
#
loop_
_entity.id
_entity.type
_entity.pdbx_description
1 polymer ?
#
loop_
_entity_poly.entity_id
_entity_poly.type
_entity_poly.pdbx_seq_one_letter_code
_entity_poly.pdbx_strand_id
1 'polypeptide(L)'
;MTGDCHASFCGSPGVRFPRATRRLYLATVLDCHTKAVIGWAMDDNYRTGLIDTAIIMAARNHRITDGAIFHSDRGSNYTSAQFAATLKSLGIRQSVGRTGICYDNSMAESFFAILKNERVHRTVYPTREHARRDIARYIELRYNTTRRHSGLDYRIPQQVHDEYLKKQPAA
;
A
#
# COMPACT_ATOMS: atom_id res chain seq x y z
N MET A 1 -20.47 0.62 -12.53
CA MET A 1 -19.64 1.44 -11.62
C MET A 1 -18.28 0.79 -11.59
N THR A 2 -17.45 1.16 -12.56
CA THR A 2 -16.23 0.46 -12.98
C THR A 2 -15.06 1.40 -12.81
N GLY A 3 -14.04 0.99 -12.06
CA GLY A 3 -12.67 1.49 -12.29
C GLY A 3 -12.04 2.35 -11.21
N ASP A 4 -12.65 2.50 -10.03
CA ASP A 4 -12.01 3.23 -8.95
C ASP A 4 -10.95 2.36 -8.25
N CYS A 5 -9.76 2.29 -8.83
CA CYS A 5 -8.55 2.04 -8.04
C CYS A 5 -8.34 3.26 -7.15
N HIS A 6 -9.09 3.33 -6.04
CA HIS A 6 -8.76 4.24 -4.97
C HIS A 6 -7.52 3.65 -4.30
N ALA A 7 -6.40 4.35 -4.42
CA ALA A 7 -5.16 3.97 -3.78
C ALA A 7 -5.10 4.65 -2.41
N SER A 8 -5.25 3.89 -1.33
CA SER A 8 -5.07 4.41 0.04
C SER A 8 -3.64 4.21 0.49
N PHE A 9 -2.97 5.29 0.91
CA PHE A 9 -1.60 5.23 1.41
C PHE A 9 -1.48 5.77 2.84
N CYS A 10 -0.82 5.01 3.70
CA CYS A 10 -0.27 5.47 4.98
C CYS A 10 1.20 5.05 5.05
N GLY A 11 2.09 5.99 5.34
CA GLY A 11 3.44 5.69 5.77
C GLY A 11 3.46 5.61 7.29
N SER A 12 3.44 4.40 7.87
CA SER A 12 3.61 4.28 9.33
C SER A 12 5.07 4.56 9.73
N PRO A 13 5.31 5.36 10.79
CA PRO A 13 6.65 5.62 11.29
C PRO A 13 7.23 4.36 11.93
N GLY A 14 8.28 3.84 11.31
CA GLY A 14 9.33 3.00 11.91
C GLY A 14 8.85 1.72 12.61
N VAL A 15 8.99 0.59 11.93
CA VAL A 15 9.23 -0.67 12.66
C VAL A 15 10.51 -0.47 13.48
N ARG A 16 10.37 -0.42 14.81
CA ARG A 16 11.51 -0.35 15.74
C ARG A 16 11.91 -1.78 16.05
N PHE A 17 13.10 -2.17 15.60
CA PHE A 17 13.65 -3.49 15.86
C PHE A 17 14.38 -3.48 17.21
N PRO A 18 14.17 -4.49 18.09
CA PRO A 18 14.79 -4.54 19.42
C PRO A 18 16.34 -4.52 19.41
N ARG A 19 16.98 -4.93 18.31
CA ARG A 19 18.45 -5.00 18.17
C ARG A 19 19.03 -4.21 17.00
N ALA A 20 18.21 -3.60 16.14
CA ALA A 20 18.73 -2.76 15.06
C ALA A 20 18.63 -1.30 15.47
N THR A 21 19.77 -0.63 15.58
CA THR A 21 19.88 0.83 15.82
C THR A 21 19.29 1.69 14.69
N ARG A 22 18.72 1.09 13.64
CA ARG A 22 18.16 1.80 12.47
C ARG A 22 16.75 1.31 12.15
N ARG A 23 15.85 2.28 11.94
CA ARG A 23 14.44 2.08 11.55
C ARG A 23 14.36 1.59 10.10
N LEU A 24 13.35 0.77 9.81
CA LEU A 24 12.92 0.46 8.44
C LEU A 24 11.56 1.11 8.23
N TYR A 25 11.44 1.88 7.17
CA TYR A 25 10.21 2.48 6.70
C TYR A 25 9.63 1.63 5.59
N LEU A 26 8.32 1.45 5.61
CA LEU A 26 7.55 0.73 4.59
C LEU A 26 6.49 1.68 4.05
N ALA A 27 6.47 1.86 2.74
CA ALA A 27 5.37 2.48 2.03
C ALA A 27 4.57 1.40 1.29
N THR A 28 3.24 1.50 1.31
CA THR A 28 2.34 0.54 0.66
C THR A 28 1.21 1.25 -0.06
N VAL A 29 0.91 0.81 -1.28
CA VAL A 29 -0.24 1.24 -2.06
C VAL A 29 -1.28 0.13 -1.97
N LEU A 30 -2.45 0.44 -1.40
CA LEU A 30 -3.56 -0.51 -1.30
C LEU A 30 -4.65 -0.16 -2.30
N ASP A 31 -5.18 -1.16 -3.00
CA ASP A 31 -6.38 -1.02 -3.82
C ASP A 31 -7.62 -1.08 -2.92
N CYS A 32 -8.44 -0.02 -2.92
CA CYS A 32 -9.57 0.04 -1.99
C CYS A 32 -10.69 -0.94 -2.28
N HIS A 33 -10.82 -1.40 -3.53
CA HIS A 33 -11.85 -2.35 -3.93
C HIS A 33 -11.52 -3.75 -3.42
N THR A 34 -10.32 -4.23 -3.72
CA THR A 34 -9.85 -5.59 -3.42
C THR A 34 -9.16 -5.70 -2.07
N LYS A 35 -8.82 -4.58 -1.43
CA LYS A 35 -7.93 -4.48 -0.25
C LYS A 35 -6.53 -5.05 -0.48
N ALA A 36 -6.13 -5.35 -1.72
CA ALA A 36 -4.81 -5.88 -2.03
C ALA A 36 -3.74 -4.81 -1.87
N VAL A 37 -2.56 -5.20 -1.39
CA VAL A 37 -1.37 -4.37 -1.53
C VAL A 37 -0.84 -4.54 -2.94
N ILE A 38 -1.01 -3.53 -3.77
CA ILE A 38 -0.67 -3.56 -5.20
C ILE A 38 0.73 -3.00 -5.49
N GLY A 39 1.31 -2.27 -4.55
CA GLY A 39 2.71 -1.81 -4.62
C GLY A 39 3.26 -1.51 -3.24
N TRP A 40 4.56 -1.66 -3.07
CA TRP A 40 5.21 -1.38 -1.79
C TRP A 40 6.69 -1.04 -1.99
N ALA A 41 7.29 -0.34 -1.03
CA ALA A 41 8.71 -0.04 -1.03
C ALA A 41 9.23 0.07 0.40
N MET A 42 10.51 -0.24 0.62
CA MET A 42 11.13 -0.21 1.95
C MET A 42 12.49 0.47 1.94
N ASP A 43 12.68 1.46 2.83
CA ASP A 43 13.93 2.21 2.93
C ASP A 43 14.27 2.53 4.39
N ASP A 44 15.51 2.95 4.65
CA ASP A 44 15.97 3.37 5.98
C ASP A 44 15.67 4.83 6.28
N ASN A 45 15.12 5.56 5.32
CA ASN A 45 14.68 6.95 5.46
C ASN A 45 13.25 7.17 4.94
N TYR A 46 12.49 8.02 5.63
CA TYR A 46 11.15 8.40 5.22
C TYR A 46 11.21 9.66 4.34
N ARG A 47 11.24 9.48 3.02
CA ARG A 47 11.33 10.55 2.01
C ARG A 47 10.29 10.34 0.91
N THR A 48 9.97 11.39 0.16
CA THR A 48 9.06 11.31 -1.00
C THR A 48 9.44 10.20 -1.97
N GLY A 49 10.75 10.00 -2.24
CA GLY A 49 11.21 8.95 -3.16
C GLY A 49 10.82 7.52 -2.76
N LEU A 50 10.64 7.25 -1.46
CA LEU A 50 10.13 5.95 -0.99
C LEU A 50 8.69 5.74 -1.47
N ILE A 51 7.88 6.79 -1.43
CA ILE A 51 6.48 6.79 -1.83
C ILE A 51 6.38 6.65 -3.35
N ASP A 52 7.19 7.42 -4.09
CA ASP A 52 7.29 7.33 -5.55
C ASP A 52 7.61 5.89 -5.98
N THR A 53 8.54 5.24 -5.29
CA THR A 53 8.91 3.84 -5.61
C THR A 53 7.73 2.90 -5.45
N ALA A 54 6.94 3.04 -4.37
CA ALA A 54 5.79 2.17 -4.11
C ALA A 54 4.68 2.37 -5.15
N ILE A 55 4.42 3.61 -5.58
CA ILE A 55 3.38 3.89 -6.58
C ILE A 55 3.82 3.52 -8.00
N ILE A 56 5.10 3.70 -8.32
CA ILE A 56 5.69 3.22 -9.58
C ILE A 56 5.59 1.69 -9.64
N MET A 57 5.86 0.99 -8.53
CA MET A 57 5.66 -0.46 -8.46
C MET A 57 4.19 -0.83 -8.70
N ALA A 58 3.25 -0.14 -8.07
CA ALA A 58 1.82 -0.38 -8.27
C ALA A 58 1.41 -0.20 -9.74
N ALA A 59 1.83 0.90 -10.36
CA ALA A 59 1.53 1.22 -11.77
C ALA A 59 2.18 0.25 -12.76
N ARG A 60 3.32 -0.35 -12.39
CA ARG A 60 4.00 -1.38 -13.20
C ARG A 60 3.29 -2.72 -13.14
N ASN A 61 2.83 -3.12 -11.95
CA ASN A 61 2.28 -4.46 -11.72
C ASN A 61 0.78 -4.54 -12.01
N HIS A 62 0.07 -3.42 -11.92
CA HIS A 62 -1.37 -3.35 -12.09
C HIS A 62 -1.73 -2.24 -13.08
N ARG A 63 -2.73 -2.51 -13.91
CA ARG A 63 -3.30 -1.49 -14.79
C ARG A 63 -4.04 -0.47 -13.93
N ILE A 64 -3.49 0.74 -13.84
CA ILE A 64 -4.17 1.87 -13.22
C ILE A 64 -5.08 2.50 -14.28
N THR A 65 -6.37 2.59 -13.96
CA THR A 65 -7.36 3.22 -14.84
C THR A 65 -7.09 4.72 -14.98
N ASP A 66 -7.31 5.28 -16.16
CA ASP A 66 -7.26 6.73 -16.35
C ASP A 66 -8.23 7.44 -15.41
N GLY A 67 -7.71 8.44 -14.69
CA GLY A 67 -8.50 9.18 -13.70
C GLY A 67 -8.60 8.50 -12.33
N ALA A 68 -7.86 7.40 -12.10
CA ALA A 68 -7.70 6.80 -10.78
C ALA A 68 -7.33 7.86 -9.73
N ILE A 69 -7.88 7.69 -8.53
CA ILE A 69 -7.73 8.69 -7.47
C ILE A 69 -6.77 8.15 -6.41
N PHE A 70 -5.70 8.90 -6.17
CA PHE A 70 -4.79 8.64 -5.08
C PHE A 70 -5.22 9.41 -3.83
N HIS A 71 -5.56 8.67 -2.78
CA HIS A 71 -5.94 9.22 -1.48
C HIS A 71 -4.74 9.19 -0.54
N SER A 72 -4.34 10.38 -0.11
CA SER A 72 -3.25 10.56 0.85
C SER A 72 -3.64 11.48 1.99
N ASP A 73 -3.08 11.20 3.16
CA ASP A 73 -3.09 12.16 4.26
C ASP A 73 -2.24 13.41 3.93
N ARG A 74 -2.42 14.51 4.68
CA ARG A 74 -1.76 15.81 4.47
C ARG A 74 -0.29 15.87 4.88
N GLY A 75 0.42 14.73 4.88
CA GLY A 75 1.84 14.73 5.18
C GLY A 75 2.64 15.56 4.17
N SER A 76 3.64 16.29 4.63
CA SER A 76 4.48 17.17 3.80
C SER A 76 5.14 16.47 2.59
N ASN A 77 5.41 15.16 2.71
CA ASN A 77 5.94 14.35 1.61
C ASN A 77 4.93 14.17 0.46
N TYR A 78 3.63 14.14 0.78
CA TYR A 78 2.54 13.91 -0.15
C TYR A 78 2.09 15.20 -0.84
N THR A 79 2.34 16.36 -0.22
CA THR A 79 2.09 17.67 -0.83
C THR A 79 3.30 18.18 -1.61
N SER A 80 4.35 17.37 -1.76
CA SER A 80 5.55 17.77 -2.49
C SER A 80 5.32 17.82 -4.00
N ALA A 81 5.96 18.79 -4.67
CA ALA A 81 5.87 18.93 -6.13
C ALA A 81 6.36 17.69 -6.88
N GLN A 82 7.37 17.01 -6.32
CA GLN A 82 7.89 15.75 -6.85
C GLN A 82 6.78 14.69 -6.90
N PHE A 83 6.05 14.48 -5.80
CA PHE A 83 5.00 13.48 -5.74
C PHE A 83 3.84 13.79 -6.70
N ALA A 84 3.44 15.06 -6.79
CA ALA A 84 2.43 15.51 -7.74
C ALA A 84 2.85 15.27 -9.20
N ALA A 85 4.13 15.47 -9.53
CA ALA A 85 4.67 15.17 -10.85
C ALA A 85 4.64 13.66 -11.16
N THR A 86 5.01 12.81 -10.20
CA THR A 86 4.92 11.35 -10.33
C THR A 86 3.49 10.92 -10.63
N LEU A 87 2.51 11.36 -9.82
CA LEU A 87 1.09 11.05 -10.02
C LEU A 87 0.59 11.48 -11.39
N LYS A 88 0.92 12.71 -11.80
CA LYS A 88 0.54 13.25 -13.11
C LYS A 88 1.11 12.41 -14.26
N SER A 89 2.36 11.95 -14.15
CA SER A 89 2.99 11.10 -15.17
C SER A 89 2.33 9.73 -15.32
N LEU A 90 1.67 9.25 -14.25
CA LEU A 90 0.97 7.97 -14.22
C LEU A 90 -0.53 8.12 -14.55
N GLY A 91 -1.01 9.32 -14.91
CA GLY A 91 -2.44 9.58 -15.17
C GLY A 91 -3.32 9.54 -13.91
N ILE A 92 -2.72 9.63 -12.72
CA ILE A 92 -3.39 9.50 -11.43
C ILE A 92 -3.73 10.89 -10.90
N ARG A 93 -4.98 11.05 -10.47
CA ARG A 93 -5.46 12.29 -9.85
C ARG A 93 -5.23 12.23 -8.35
N GLN A 94 -4.54 13.21 -7.80
CA GLN A 94 -4.43 13.33 -6.35
C GLN A 94 -5.75 13.86 -5.77
N SER A 95 -6.30 13.16 -4.79
CA SER A 95 -7.34 13.69 -3.92
C SER A 95 -6.74 13.91 -2.53
N VAL A 96 -6.42 15.17 -2.23
CA VAL A 96 -6.14 15.59 -0.86
C VAL A 96 -7.49 15.81 -0.18
N GLY A 97 -7.91 14.87 0.66
CA GLY A 97 -9.23 14.91 1.28
C GLY A 97 -9.54 16.27 1.94
N ARG A 98 -10.78 16.74 1.81
CA ARG A 98 -11.36 17.65 2.80
C ARG A 98 -11.30 16.95 4.15
N THR A 99 -11.07 17.72 5.20
CA THR A 99 -11.02 17.25 6.59
C THR A 99 -12.22 16.32 6.86
N GLY A 100 -12.00 15.03 7.13
CA GLY A 100 -13.06 14.12 7.60
C GLY A 100 -13.37 12.85 6.81
N ILE A 101 -12.69 12.49 5.71
CA ILE A 101 -12.87 11.16 5.09
C ILE A 101 -11.98 10.13 5.81
N CYS A 102 -12.44 9.70 6.98
CA CYS A 102 -11.78 8.73 7.86
C CYS A 102 -11.56 7.36 7.19
N TYR A 103 -12.31 7.05 6.13
CA TYR A 103 -12.28 5.73 5.47
C TYR A 103 -10.97 5.42 4.75
N ASP A 104 -10.35 6.38 4.06
CA ASP A 104 -9.21 6.09 3.19
C ASP A 104 -7.94 5.75 4.00
N ASN A 105 -7.65 6.52 5.05
CA ASN A 105 -6.52 6.21 5.94
C ASN A 105 -6.80 4.97 6.80
N SER A 106 -8.07 4.72 7.19
CA SER A 106 -8.41 3.56 8.04
C SER A 106 -8.03 2.21 7.43
N MET A 107 -8.04 2.09 6.10
CA MET A 107 -7.64 0.86 5.41
C MET A 107 -6.14 0.60 5.56
N ALA A 108 -5.34 1.63 5.36
CA ALA A 108 -3.91 1.52 5.50
C ALA A 108 -3.53 1.31 6.97
N GLU A 109 -4.16 2.02 7.92
CA GLU A 109 -3.99 1.77 9.36
C GLU A 109 -4.33 0.33 9.75
N SER A 110 -5.44 -0.21 9.22
CA SER A 110 -5.83 -1.60 9.43
C SER A 110 -4.79 -2.57 8.91
N PHE A 111 -4.23 -2.33 7.71
CA PHE A 111 -3.14 -3.13 7.17
C PHE A 111 -1.90 -3.10 8.08
N PHE A 112 -1.45 -1.93 8.53
CA PHE A 112 -0.28 -1.83 9.40
C PHE A 112 -0.50 -2.48 10.76
N ALA A 113 -1.70 -2.37 11.33
CA ALA A 113 -2.05 -3.06 12.57
C ALA A 113 -1.96 -4.58 12.41
N ILE A 114 -2.49 -5.11 11.30
CA ILE A 114 -2.42 -6.52 10.94
C ILE A 114 -0.96 -6.98 10.75
N LEU A 115 -0.18 -6.28 9.93
CA LEU A 115 1.22 -6.60 9.68
C LEU A 115 2.03 -6.63 10.98
N LYS A 116 1.79 -5.65 11.88
CA LYS A 116 2.46 -5.58 13.16
C LYS A 116 2.12 -6.78 14.05
N ASN A 117 0.84 -7.10 14.18
CA ASN A 117 0.36 -8.18 15.05
C ASN A 117 0.70 -9.58 14.54
N GLU A 118 0.62 -9.81 13.23
CA GLU A 118 0.84 -11.12 12.62
C GLU A 118 2.32 -11.41 12.39
N ARG A 119 3.16 -10.38 12.16
CA ARG A 119 4.58 -10.55 11.86
C ARG A 119 5.51 -9.79 12.78
N VAL A 120 5.47 -8.46 12.76
CA VAL A 120 6.52 -7.64 13.38
C VAL A 120 6.67 -7.90 14.87
N HIS A 121 5.58 -8.05 15.62
CA HIS A 121 5.62 -8.33 17.06
C HIS A 121 6.04 -9.77 17.40
N ARG A 122 5.99 -10.69 16.43
CA ARG A 122 6.26 -12.13 16.62
C ARG A 122 7.63 -12.55 16.13
N THR A 123 8.42 -11.63 15.57
CA THR A 123 9.70 -11.97 14.93
C THR A 123 10.78 -10.97 15.30
N VAL A 124 11.91 -11.48 15.78
CA VAL A 124 13.10 -10.67 16.02
C VAL A 124 13.97 -10.74 14.77
N TYR A 125 14.07 -9.62 14.06
CA TYR A 125 14.90 -9.55 12.86
C TYR A 125 16.35 -9.25 13.20
N PRO A 126 17.31 -10.09 12.79
CA PRO A 126 18.73 -9.87 13.03
C PRO A 126 19.30 -8.76 12.15
N THR A 127 18.76 -8.58 10.94
CA THR A 127 19.23 -7.58 9.96
C THR A 127 18.06 -6.90 9.27
N ARG A 128 18.29 -5.69 8.73
CA ARG A 128 17.30 -4.97 7.90
C ARG A 128 16.92 -5.77 6.66
N GLU A 129 17.89 -6.47 6.07
CA GLU A 129 17.65 -7.28 4.88
C GLU A 129 16.75 -8.49 5.16
N HIS A 130 16.91 -9.12 6.33
CA HIS A 130 15.99 -10.15 6.77
C HIS A 130 14.57 -9.58 6.90
N ALA A 131 14.42 -8.43 7.57
CA ALA A 131 13.12 -7.78 7.72
C ALA A 131 12.49 -7.43 6.37
N ARG A 132 13.26 -6.90 5.41
CA ARG A 132 12.78 -6.61 4.05
C ARG A 132 12.22 -7.86 3.37
N ARG A 133 12.99 -8.94 3.34
CA ARG A 133 12.55 -10.19 2.69
C ARG A 133 11.32 -10.78 3.35
N ASP A 134 11.25 -10.74 4.67
CA ASP A 134 10.11 -11.31 5.40
C ASP A 134 8.83 -10.48 5.21
N ILE A 135 8.93 -9.14 5.26
CA ILE A 135 7.80 -8.25 5.01
C ILE A 135 7.32 -8.38 3.57
N ALA A 136 8.23 -8.40 2.59
CA ALA A 136 7.89 -8.61 1.18
C ALA A 136 7.16 -9.95 0.99
N ARG A 137 7.73 -11.03 1.55
CA ARG A 137 7.11 -12.36 1.52
C ARG A 137 5.73 -12.37 2.17
N TYR A 138 5.57 -11.67 3.30
CA TYR A 138 4.28 -11.60 3.97
C TYR A 138 3.23 -10.91 3.10
N ILE A 139 3.58 -9.79 2.45
CA ILE A 139 2.67 -9.05 1.58
C ILE A 139 2.23 -9.95 0.41
N GLU A 140 3.19 -10.54 -0.31
CA GLU A 140 2.93 -11.28 -1.55
C GLU A 140 2.34 -12.68 -1.31
N LEU A 141 2.91 -13.44 -0.37
CA LEU A 141 2.55 -14.86 -0.19
C LEU A 141 1.55 -15.11 0.93
N ARG A 142 1.20 -14.09 1.73
CA ARG A 142 0.25 -14.28 2.83
C ARG A 142 -0.90 -13.30 2.81
N TYR A 143 -0.61 -12.01 2.78
CA TYR A 143 -1.64 -10.97 2.85
C TYR A 143 -2.53 -11.02 1.61
N ASN A 144 -1.95 -10.89 0.41
CA ASN A 144 -2.72 -10.87 -0.83
C ASN A 144 -3.35 -12.24 -1.16
N THR A 145 -2.64 -13.34 -0.91
CA THR A 145 -2.99 -14.66 -1.46
C THR A 145 -3.61 -15.64 -0.46
N THR A 146 -3.60 -15.37 0.84
CA THR A 146 -4.20 -16.31 1.81
C THR A 146 -5.02 -15.66 2.92
N ARG A 147 -4.80 -14.39 3.22
CA ARG A 147 -5.48 -13.72 4.32
C ARG A 147 -6.92 -13.39 3.91
N ARG A 148 -7.88 -13.80 4.73
CA ARG A 148 -9.30 -13.48 4.52
C ARG A 148 -9.65 -12.13 5.15
N HIS A 149 -10.45 -11.33 4.46
CA HIS A 149 -10.86 -10.01 4.92
C HIS A 149 -12.38 -9.99 5.14
N SER A 150 -12.82 -9.60 6.34
CA SER A 150 -14.25 -9.48 6.65
C SER A 150 -14.96 -8.48 5.73
N GLY A 151 -14.27 -7.39 5.35
CA GLY A 151 -14.77 -6.43 4.36
C GLY A 151 -14.83 -6.93 2.91
N LEU A 152 -14.45 -8.19 2.65
CA LEU A 152 -14.53 -8.88 1.36
C LEU A 152 -15.36 -10.17 1.45
N ASP A 153 -16.29 -10.25 2.40
CA ASP A 153 -17.07 -11.48 2.68
C ASP A 153 -16.17 -12.68 3.01
N TYR A 154 -15.08 -12.43 3.75
CA TYR A 154 -14.06 -13.42 4.09
C TYR A 154 -13.35 -14.04 2.88
N ARG A 155 -13.31 -13.36 1.74
CA ARG A 155 -12.45 -13.70 0.60
C ARG A 155 -11.04 -13.14 0.76
N ILE A 156 -10.12 -13.67 -0.02
CA ILE A 156 -8.74 -13.18 -0.09
C ILE A 156 -8.62 -12.07 -1.14
N PRO A 157 -7.74 -11.06 -0.96
CA PRO A 157 -7.61 -9.95 -1.90
C PRO A 157 -7.34 -10.37 -3.34
N GLN A 158 -6.45 -11.35 -3.55
CA GLN A 158 -6.12 -11.85 -4.88
C GLN A 158 -7.34 -12.45 -5.60
N GLN A 159 -8.19 -13.18 -4.88
CA GLN A 159 -9.38 -13.78 -5.46
C GLN A 159 -10.35 -12.70 -5.97
N VAL A 160 -10.58 -11.65 -5.17
CA VAL A 160 -11.45 -10.53 -5.56
C VAL A 160 -10.85 -9.78 -6.76
N HIS A 161 -9.52 -9.61 -6.78
CA HIS A 161 -8.81 -9.01 -7.92
C HIS A 161 -8.96 -9.84 -9.19
N ASP A 162 -8.74 -11.15 -9.14
CA ASP A 162 -8.86 -12.04 -10.30
C ASP A 162 -10.30 -12.11 -10.81
N GLU A 163 -11.29 -12.16 -9.91
CA GLU A 163 -12.71 -12.08 -10.26
C GLU A 163 -13.08 -10.76 -10.94
N TYR A 164 -12.49 -9.65 -10.49
CA TYR A 164 -12.67 -8.34 -11.09
C TYR A 164 -12.09 -8.29 -12.51
N LEU A 165 -10.87 -8.78 -12.72
CA LEU A 165 -10.23 -8.84 -14.04
C LEU A 165 -11.03 -9.70 -15.03
N LYS A 166 -11.58 -10.83 -14.60
CA LYS A 166 -12.43 -11.70 -15.46
C LYS A 166 -13.73 -11.03 -15.90
N LYS A 167 -14.26 -10.08 -15.11
CA LYS A 167 -15.50 -9.36 -15.40
C LYS A 167 -15.28 -8.16 -16.32
N GLN A 168 -14.05 -7.68 -16.47
CA GLN A 168 -13.73 -6.70 -17.49
C GLN A 168 -13.64 -7.43 -18.83
N PRO A 169 -14.50 -7.10 -19.82
CA PRO A 169 -14.32 -7.66 -21.16
C PRO A 169 -12.91 -7.29 -21.63
N ALA A 170 -12.20 -8.26 -22.23
CA ALA A 170 -10.98 -7.97 -22.95
C ALA A 170 -11.34 -6.93 -24.02
N ALA A 171 -10.87 -5.70 -23.81
CA ALA A 171 -11.08 -4.58 -24.73
C ALA A 171 -10.36 -4.83 -26.06
#